data_AF-A0A934KWL4-F1
#
_entry.id   AF-A0A934KWL4-F1
#
_cell.length_a   1.000
_cell.length_b   1.000
_cell.length_c   1.000
_cell.angle_alpha   90.00
_cell.angle_beta   90.00
_cell.angle_gamma   90.00
#
_symmetry.space_group_name_H-M   'P 1'
#
loop_
_entity.id
_entity.type
_entity.pdbx_description
1 polymer ?
#
loop_
_entity_poly.entity_id
_entity_poly.type
_entity_poly.pdbx_seq_one_letter_code
_entity_poly.pdbx_strand_id
1 'polypeptide(L)'
;MRLYAAIFVRDGEIHELSFPARSISEAKVFCVEQGFGLKGLSGEIATAADTSATLTIEEVMCALQLSRSSILRLLAKGSLRRVARIRAVRITRRSLDEYLAS
;
A
#
# COMPACT_ATOMS: atom_id res chain seq x y z
N MET A 1 26.01 4.25 6.99
CA MET A 1 24.93 5.11 6.44
C MET A 1 23.73 4.24 6.13
N ARG A 2 22.51 4.75 6.31
CA ARG A 2 21.28 4.04 5.96
C ARG A 2 20.57 4.81 4.85
N LEU A 3 19.96 4.10 3.91
CA LEU A 3 19.16 4.73 2.87
C LEU A 3 17.74 4.94 3.43
N TYR A 4 17.15 6.10 3.18
CA TYR A 4 15.83 6.54 3.62
C TYR A 4 15.00 6.90 2.39
N ALA A 5 13.68 6.91 2.52
CA ALA A 5 12.77 7.42 1.49
C ALA A 5 11.95 8.60 2.01
N ALA A 6 11.80 9.63 1.18
CA ALA A 6 10.88 10.73 1.35
C ALA A 6 9.75 10.64 0.32
N ILE A 7 8.55 11.07 0.70
CA ILE A 7 7.39 11.21 -0.17
C ILE A 7 7.04 12.69 -0.27
N PHE A 8 6.67 13.14 -1.47
CA PHE A 8 6.15 14.49 -1.68
C PHE A 8 5.10 14.50 -2.79
N VAL A 9 4.26 15.54 -2.80
CA VAL A 9 3.23 15.74 -3.83
C VAL A 9 3.69 16.82 -4.78
N ARG A 10 3.67 16.53 -6.08
CA ARG A 10 3.97 17.49 -7.14
C ARG A 10 3.00 17.25 -8.29
N ASP A 11 2.39 18.32 -8.80
CA ASP A 11 1.44 18.25 -9.91
C ASP A 11 0.26 17.27 -9.68
N GLY A 12 -0.12 17.07 -8.42
CA GLY A 12 -1.18 16.12 -8.02
C GLY A 12 -0.73 14.65 -7.97
N GLU A 13 0.54 14.37 -8.26
CA GLU A 13 1.14 13.04 -8.22
C GLU A 13 2.04 12.87 -6.98
N ILE A 14 2.07 11.65 -6.45
CA ILE A 14 2.91 11.29 -5.30
C ILE A 14 4.25 10.77 -5.83
N HIS A 15 5.33 11.43 -5.44
CA HIS A 15 6.68 11.06 -5.80
C HIS A 15 7.46 10.55 -4.59
N GLU A 16 8.37 9.60 -4.83
CA GLU A 16 9.24 9.02 -3.81
C GLU A 16 10.71 9.25 -4.18
N LEU A 17 11.48 9.74 -3.22
CA LEU A 17 12.92 9.98 -3.37
C LEU A 17 13.67 9.20 -2.30
N SER A 18 14.55 8.30 -2.73
CA SER A 18 15.49 7.62 -1.84
C SER A 18 16.75 8.47 -1.65
N PHE A 19 17.17 8.67 -0.40
CA PHE A 19 18.35 9.48 -0.06
C PHE A 19 19.09 8.88 1.15
N PRO A 20 20.43 9.01 1.21
CA PRO A 20 21.21 8.45 2.30
C PRO A 20 21.24 9.41 3.52
N ALA A 21 21.08 8.88 4.73
CA ALA A 21 21.31 9.61 5.98
C ALA A 21 22.03 8.74 7.02
N ARG A 22 22.71 9.37 7.98
CA ARG A 22 23.43 8.69 9.07
C ARG A 22 22.47 8.28 10.18
N SER A 23 21.38 9.02 10.38
CA SER A 23 20.38 8.77 11.42
C SER A 23 18.96 9.18 11.00
N ILE A 24 17.95 8.72 11.74
CA ILE A 24 16.54 9.10 11.50
C ILE A 24 16.31 10.59 11.75
N SER A 25 17.02 11.18 12.72
CA SER A 25 16.94 12.61 13.03
C SER A 25 17.45 13.45 11.85
N GLU A 26 18.58 13.06 11.25
CA GLU A 26 19.12 13.71 10.05
C GLU A 26 18.18 13.57 8.85
N ALA A 27 17.56 12.40 8.67
CA ALA A 27 16.56 12.19 7.62
C ALA A 27 15.32 13.08 7.78
N LYS A 28 14.89 13.33 9.03
CA LYS A 28 13.78 14.26 9.33
C LYS A 28 14.14 15.70 9.00
N VAL A 29 15.32 16.16 9.41
CA VAL A 29 15.80 17.53 9.12
C VAL A 29 15.83 17.76 7.61
N PHE A 30 16.43 16.83 6.85
CA PHE A 30 16.46 16.89 5.39
C PHE A 30 15.06 16.97 4.76
N CYS A 31 14.11 16.14 5.22
CA CYS A 31 12.74 16.19 4.69
C CYS A 31 12.03 17.52 5.00
N VAL A 32 12.21 18.07 6.20
CA VAL A 32 11.62 19.37 6.59
C VAL A 32 12.18 20.51 5.74
N GLU A 33 13.49 20.56 5.52
CA GLU A 33 14.14 21.58 4.69
C GLU A 33 13.65 21.56 3.23
N GLN A 34 13.27 20.38 2.72
CA GLN A 34 12.79 20.20 1.36
C GLN A 34 11.26 20.24 1.23
N GLY A 35 10.52 20.34 2.34
CA GLY A 35 9.06 20.30 2.34
C GLY A 35 8.47 18.92 2.00
N PHE A 36 9.20 17.84 2.30
CA PHE A 36 8.80 16.46 2.05
C PHE A 36 8.34 15.75 3.32
N GLY A 37 7.53 14.70 3.18
CA GLY A 37 7.21 13.76 4.26
C GLY A 37 8.22 12.61 4.32
N LEU A 38 8.73 12.25 5.50
CA LEU A 38 9.63 11.10 5.65
C LEU A 38 8.83 9.77 5.67
N LYS A 39 9.14 8.84 4.76
CA LYS A 39 8.49 7.52 4.66
C LYS A 39 9.16 6.44 5.53
N GLY A 40 10.47 6.53 5.74
CA GLY A 40 11.22 5.58 6.60
C GLY A 40 12.56 5.13 6.01
N LEU A 41 13.14 4.07 6.58
CA LEU A 41 14.38 3.43 6.10
C LEU A 41 14.11 2.66 4.81
N SER A 42 14.73 3.09 3.71
CA SER A 42 14.70 2.41 2.42
C SER A 42 15.95 1.55 2.34
N GLY A 43 15.83 0.26 2.66
CA GLY A 43 17.01 -0.58 2.83
C GLY A 43 16.69 -2.07 2.82
N GLU A 44 15.76 -2.48 1.97
CA GLU A 44 15.56 -3.85 1.51
C GLU A 44 14.79 -3.72 0.20
N ILE A 45 15.41 -4.08 -0.94
CA ILE A 45 14.66 -4.24 -2.18
C ILE A 45 13.84 -5.51 -2.02
N ALA A 46 12.64 -5.35 -1.48
CA ALA A 46 11.49 -6.08 -1.96
C ALA A 46 10.58 -5.02 -2.57
N THR A 47 10.35 -5.10 -3.88
CA THR A 47 9.09 -4.63 -4.48
C THR A 47 7.94 -5.38 -3.81
N ALA A 48 7.63 -5.01 -2.58
CA ALA A 48 6.34 -5.25 -1.97
C ALA A 48 5.48 -4.10 -2.48
N ALA A 49 4.88 -4.30 -3.66
CA ALA A 49 3.74 -3.51 -4.08
C ALA A 49 2.77 -3.45 -2.90
N ASP A 50 2.64 -2.29 -2.25
CA ASP A 50 1.70 -1.94 -1.18
C ASP A 50 0.92 -3.12 -0.59
N THR A 51 1.60 -4.07 0.04
CA THR A 51 0.90 -5.22 0.64
C THR A 51 0.06 -4.79 1.84
N SER A 52 0.32 -3.59 2.40
CA SER A 52 -0.52 -2.95 3.41
C SER A 52 -1.89 -2.51 2.88
N ALA A 53 -2.03 -2.32 1.56
CA ALA A 53 -3.28 -1.94 0.91
C ALA A 53 -4.03 -3.16 0.32
N THR A 54 -3.61 -4.39 0.63
CA THR A 54 -4.21 -5.61 0.10
C THR A 54 -4.66 -6.54 1.22
N LEU A 55 -5.88 -7.04 1.10
CA LEU A 55 -6.53 -7.95 2.04
C LEU A 55 -6.54 -9.36 1.45
N THR A 56 -6.33 -10.34 2.31
CA THR A 56 -6.59 -11.75 2.04
C THR A 56 -8.09 -12.03 1.97
N ILE A 57 -8.46 -13.19 1.43
CA ILE A 57 -9.86 -13.61 1.44
C ILE A 57 -10.42 -13.68 2.86
N GLU A 58 -9.64 -14.14 3.83
CA GLU A 58 -10.08 -14.27 5.24
C GLU A 58 -10.37 -12.92 5.88
N GLU A 59 -9.53 -11.91 5.63
CA GLU A 59 -9.77 -10.55 6.11
C GLU A 59 -11.03 -9.95 5.50
N VAL A 60 -11.28 -10.19 4.20
CA VAL A 60 -12.52 -9.72 3.55
C VAL A 60 -13.75 -10.50 4.03
N MET A 61 -13.62 -11.79 4.32
CA MET A 61 -14.68 -12.58 4.94
C MET A 61 -15.05 -12.02 6.31
N CYS A 62 -14.05 -11.63 7.12
CA CYS A 62 -14.27 -11.01 8.42
C CYS A 62 -14.95 -9.64 8.28
N ALA A 63 -14.50 -8.81 7.33
CA ALA A 63 -15.05 -7.47 7.11
C ALA A 63 -16.50 -7.48 6.59
N LEU A 64 -16.83 -8.38 5.66
CA LEU A 64 -18.16 -8.47 5.05
C LEU A 64 -19.09 -9.47 5.76
N GLN A 65 -18.57 -10.24 6.72
CA GLN A 65 -19.27 -11.36 7.36
C GLN A 65 -19.85 -12.36 6.34
N LEU A 66 -19.12 -12.60 5.25
CA LEU A 66 -19.55 -13.47 4.15
C LEU A 66 -18.74 -14.76 4.09
N SER A 67 -19.38 -15.80 3.55
CA SER A 67 -18.68 -17.07 3.25
C SER A 67 -17.62 -16.89 2.17
N ARG A 68 -16.58 -17.73 2.20
CA ARG A 68 -15.54 -17.78 1.17
C ARG A 68 -16.11 -17.89 -0.24
N SER A 69 -17.14 -18.72 -0.42
CA SER A 69 -17.83 -18.94 -1.70
C SER A 69 -18.55 -17.68 -2.21
N SER A 70 -19.02 -16.84 -1.30
CA SER A 70 -19.63 -15.54 -1.65
C SER A 70 -18.56 -14.56 -2.12
N ILE A 71 -17.41 -14.48 -1.44
CA ILE A 71 -16.29 -13.62 -1.84
C ILE A 71 -15.76 -14.01 -3.22
N LEU A 72 -15.59 -15.32 -3.49
CA LEU A 72 -15.17 -15.79 -4.81
C LEU A 72 -16.18 -15.44 -5.91
N ARG A 73 -17.48 -15.48 -5.61
CA ARG A 73 -18.53 -15.01 -6.54
C ARG A 73 -18.44 -13.51 -6.81
N LEU A 74 -18.17 -12.68 -5.80
CA LEU A 74 -17.97 -11.24 -5.97
C LEU A 74 -16.76 -10.93 -6.83
N LEU A 75 -15.67 -11.69 -6.68
CA LEU A 75 -14.50 -11.60 -7.54
C LEU A 75 -14.80 -12.02 -8.98
N ALA A 76 -15.55 -13.11 -9.18
CA ALA A 76 -15.94 -13.59 -10.50
C ALA A 76 -16.88 -12.62 -11.23
N LYS A 77 -17.77 -11.94 -10.49
CA LYS A 77 -18.66 -10.90 -11.02
C LYS A 77 -17.97 -9.54 -11.25
N GLY A 78 -16.73 -9.37 -10.77
CA GLY A 78 -15.99 -8.11 -10.86
C GLY A 78 -16.40 -7.04 -9.83
N SER A 79 -17.30 -7.37 -8.89
CA SER A 79 -17.69 -6.49 -7.77
C SER A 79 -16.55 -6.27 -6.78
N LEU A 80 -15.63 -7.24 -6.68
CA LEU A 80 -14.35 -7.08 -5.98
C LEU A 80 -13.21 -7.30 -6.98
N ARG A 81 -12.12 -6.55 -6.81
CA ARG A 81 -10.94 -6.61 -7.67
C ARG A 81 -9.80 -7.31 -6.95
N ARG A 82 -9.27 -8.36 -7.58
CA ARG A 82 -8.04 -9.02 -7.11
C ARG A 82 -6.79 -8.32 -7.62
N VAL A 83 -5.72 -8.43 -6.86
CA VAL A 83 -4.39 -7.99 -7.30
C VAL A 83 -3.88 -8.91 -8.40
N ALA A 84 -3.48 -8.34 -9.53
CA ALA A 84 -2.94 -9.10 -10.64
C ALA A 84 -1.54 -9.64 -10.32
N ARG A 85 -1.16 -10.77 -10.94
CA ARG A 85 0.19 -11.36 -10.87
C ARG A 85 0.65 -11.82 -9.48
N ILE A 86 -0.28 -12.03 -8.54
CA ILE A 86 0.02 -12.67 -7.25
C ILE A 86 -0.58 -14.08 -7.24
N ARG A 87 0.23 -15.07 -6.80
CA ARG A 87 -0.19 -16.48 -6.70
C ARG A 87 -1.31 -16.69 -5.66
N ALA A 88 -1.24 -15.95 -4.56
CA ALA A 88 -2.29 -15.90 -3.55
C ALA A 88 -3.38 -14.88 -3.95
N VAL A 89 -4.64 -15.25 -3.77
CA VAL A 89 -5.76 -14.33 -4.01
C VAL A 89 -5.71 -13.23 -2.96
N ARG A 90 -5.44 -12.01 -3.42
CA ARG A 90 -5.49 -10.79 -2.61
C ARG A 90 -6.40 -9.77 -3.27
N ILE A 91 -7.08 -8.99 -2.45
CA ILE A 91 -8.10 -8.00 -2.82
C ILE A 91 -7.58 -6.64 -2.40
N THR A 92 -7.69 -5.61 -3.22
CA THR A 92 -7.26 -4.27 -2.80
C THR A 92 -8.25 -3.69 -1.80
N ARG A 93 -7.76 -3.00 -0.77
CA ARG A 93 -8.61 -2.35 0.25
C ARG A 93 -9.54 -1.32 -0.38
N ARG A 94 -9.04 -0.54 -1.34
CA ARG A 94 -9.84 0.35 -2.18
C ARG A 94 -11.03 -0.34 -2.84
N SER A 95 -10.85 -1.57 -3.36
CA SER A 95 -11.96 -2.29 -3.98
C SER A 95 -13.01 -2.75 -2.97
N LEU A 96 -12.60 -3.04 -1.72
CA LEU A 96 -13.52 -3.34 -0.65
C LEU A 96 -14.29 -2.08 -0.23
N ASP A 97 -13.59 -0.95 -0.10
CA ASP A 97 -14.20 0.34 0.26
C ASP A 97 -15.21 0.80 -0.80
N GLU A 98 -14.87 0.66 -2.09
CA GLU A 98 -15.79 0.92 -3.22
C GLU A 98 -17.04 0.02 -3.16
N TYR A 99 -16.89 -1.24 -2.75
CA TYR A 99 -18.02 -2.16 -2.58
C TYR A 99 -18.90 -1.81 -1.39
N LEU A 100 -18.31 -1.34 -0.28
CA LEU A 100 -19.05 -0.93 0.93
C LEU A 100 -19.75 0.42 0.77
N ALA A 101 -19.26 1.28 -0.12
CA ALA A 101 -19.85 2.58 -0.42
C ALA A 101 -21.00 2.51 -1.45
N SER A 102 -21.22 1.36 -2.07
CA SER A 102 -22.25 1.12 -3.09
C SER A 102 -23.50 0.46 -2.52
#